data_AF-A0A9P1H5C6-F1
#
_entry.id   AF-A0A9P1H5C6-F1
#
_cell.length_a   1.000
_cell.length_b   1.000
_cell.length_c   1.000
_cell.angle_alpha   90.00
_cell.angle_beta   90.00
_cell.angle_gamma   90.00
#
_symmetry.space_group_name_H-M   'P 1'
#
loop_
_entity.id
_entity.type
_entity.pdbx_description
1 polymer ?
#
loop_
_entity_poly.entity_id
_entity_poly.type
_entity_poly.pdbx_seq_one_letter_code
_entity_poly.pdbx_strand_id
1 'polypeptide(L)'
;GTTADEFGEDDWYDAQKAMIQKQLDINKAEFEQLDERQRVAVEGYKAGKYAKIILEGVPAEFVQKFDAKTPIILGGLTPTEERFGFVQVRIKRHRWHKKILKTNDPLIFSLGWRRFQTLPVYSISDSRTRNRMLKYTPEHMHCFGTFTGPSSRPTRAS
;
A
#
# COMPACT_ATOMS: atom_id res chain seq x y z
N GLY A 1 -8.50 29.93 -29.39
CA GLY A 1 -7.37 29.06 -29.74
C GLY A 1 -7.18 28.13 -28.58
N THR A 2 -7.64 26.89 -28.72
CA THR A 2 -7.64 25.87 -27.65
C THR A 2 -7.40 24.46 -28.20
N THR A 3 -7.06 24.33 -29.48
CA THR A 3 -6.94 23.04 -30.18
C THR A 3 -5.49 22.59 -30.39
N ALA A 4 -4.50 23.29 -29.83
CA ALA A 4 -3.07 22.99 -30.05
C ALA A 4 -2.43 22.21 -28.89
N ASP A 5 -2.93 22.34 -27.65
CA ASP A 5 -2.39 21.62 -26.49
C ASP A 5 -2.90 20.17 -26.41
N GLU A 6 -4.14 19.88 -26.83
CA GLU A 6 -4.71 18.52 -26.82
C GLU A 6 -3.94 17.55 -27.77
N PHE A 7 -3.50 18.03 -28.94
CA PHE A 7 -2.75 17.19 -29.89
C PHE A 7 -1.34 16.82 -29.41
N GLY A 8 -0.71 17.66 -28.56
CA GLY A 8 0.64 17.40 -28.04
C GLY A 8 0.63 16.50 -26.78
N GLU A 9 -0.42 16.59 -25.97
CA GLU A 9 -0.61 15.74 -24.78
C GLU A 9 -0.96 14.30 -25.17
N ASP A 10 -1.79 14.12 -26.20
CA ASP A 10 -2.16 12.80 -26.74
C ASP A 10 -0.95 12.06 -27.35
N ASP A 11 -0.09 12.75 -28.13
CA ASP A 11 1.09 12.14 -28.76
C ASP A 11 2.16 11.74 -27.72
N TRP A 12 2.35 12.55 -26.68
CA TRP A 12 3.26 12.21 -25.57
C TRP A 12 2.74 11.02 -24.75
N TYR A 13 1.44 10.97 -24.48
CA TYR A 13 0.81 9.87 -23.75
C TYR A 13 0.90 8.54 -24.51
N ASP A 14 0.64 8.57 -25.81
CA ASP A 14 0.76 7.40 -26.68
C ASP A 14 2.22 6.94 -26.83
N ALA A 15 3.18 7.87 -26.89
CA ALA A 15 4.60 7.55 -26.85
C ALA A 15 5.03 6.86 -25.54
N GLN A 16 4.55 7.34 -24.38
CA GLN A 16 4.82 6.69 -23.09
C GLN A 16 4.21 5.29 -23.02
N LYS A 17 2.97 5.11 -23.49
CA LYS A 17 2.35 3.79 -23.60
C LYS A 17 3.14 2.86 -24.51
N ALA A 18 3.58 3.33 -25.67
CA ALA A 18 4.37 2.54 -26.60
C ALA A 18 5.71 2.11 -25.98
N MET A 19 6.36 2.97 -25.18
CA MET A 19 7.58 2.60 -24.44
C MET A 19 7.32 1.52 -23.39
N ILE A 20 6.23 1.65 -22.60
CA ILE A 20 5.84 0.65 -21.60
C ILE A 20 5.52 -0.69 -22.29
N GLN A 21 4.74 -0.65 -23.37
CA GLN A 21 4.37 -1.84 -24.13
C GLN A 21 5.60 -2.51 -24.72
N LYS A 22 6.51 -1.74 -25.31
CA LYS A 22 7.78 -2.25 -25.84
C LYS A 22 8.61 -2.96 -24.77
N GLN A 23 8.69 -2.40 -23.55
CA GLN A 23 9.39 -3.06 -22.45
C GLN A 23 8.70 -4.38 -22.05
N LEU A 24 7.37 -4.42 -22.02
CA LEU A 24 6.61 -5.65 -21.73
C LEU A 24 6.84 -6.72 -22.80
N ASP A 25 6.85 -6.32 -24.07
CA ASP A 25 7.06 -7.23 -25.20
C ASP A 25 8.48 -7.79 -25.22
N ILE A 26 9.50 -6.95 -24.94
CA ILE A 26 10.90 -7.38 -24.77
C ILE A 26 11.00 -8.39 -23.63
N ASN A 27 10.44 -8.09 -22.46
CA ASN A 27 10.47 -9.00 -21.32
C ASN A 27 9.83 -10.35 -21.71
N LYS A 28 8.67 -10.33 -22.36
CA LYS A 28 7.97 -11.54 -22.78
C LYS A 28 8.79 -12.37 -23.78
N ALA A 29 9.40 -11.74 -24.77
CA ALA A 29 10.23 -12.42 -25.77
C ALA A 29 11.48 -13.07 -25.16
N GLU A 30 12.14 -12.41 -24.20
CA GLU A 30 13.28 -12.98 -23.47
C GLU A 30 12.86 -14.18 -22.60
N PHE A 31 11.69 -14.10 -21.94
CA PHE A 31 11.19 -15.19 -21.09
C PHE A 31 10.67 -16.40 -21.88
N GLU A 32 10.26 -16.25 -23.14
CA GLU A 32 9.85 -17.37 -24.00
C GLU A 32 11.04 -18.22 -24.47
N GLN A 33 12.26 -17.66 -24.50
CA GLN A 33 13.47 -18.38 -24.90
C GLN A 33 14.08 -19.23 -23.79
N LEU A 34 13.68 -18.99 -22.53
CA LEU A 34 14.18 -19.70 -21.36
C LEU A 34 13.43 -21.01 -21.12
N ASP A 35 14.16 -22.04 -20.68
CA ASP A 35 13.57 -23.33 -20.28
C ASP A 35 12.63 -23.15 -19.07
N GLU A 36 11.65 -24.04 -18.92
CA GLU A 36 10.59 -23.90 -17.91
C GLU A 36 11.13 -23.85 -16.48
N ARG A 37 12.21 -24.58 -16.20
CA ARG A 37 12.90 -24.54 -14.90
C ARG A 37 13.56 -23.19 -14.63
N GLN A 38 14.21 -22.61 -15.65
CA GLN A 38 14.85 -21.30 -15.54
C GLN A 38 13.81 -20.20 -15.41
N ARG A 39 12.69 -20.30 -16.14
CA ARG A 39 11.58 -19.35 -16.05
C ARG A 39 10.99 -19.27 -14.65
N VAL A 40 10.74 -20.41 -13.99
CA VAL A 40 10.23 -20.43 -12.61
C VAL A 40 11.23 -19.83 -11.62
N ALA A 41 12.53 -20.03 -11.80
CA ALA A 41 13.54 -19.49 -10.91
C ALA A 41 13.73 -17.96 -11.04
N VAL A 42 13.54 -17.41 -12.24
CA VAL A 42 13.78 -15.97 -12.53
C VAL A 42 12.51 -15.14 -12.39
N GLU A 43 11.40 -15.54 -13.03
CA GLU A 43 10.13 -14.80 -13.02
C GLU A 43 9.26 -15.16 -11.81
N GLY A 44 9.44 -16.36 -11.28
CA GLY A 44 8.52 -16.96 -10.31
C GLY A 44 7.25 -17.50 -10.98
N TYR A 45 6.17 -17.58 -10.21
CA TYR A 45 4.88 -18.05 -10.70
C TYR A 45 4.05 -16.89 -11.26
N LYS A 46 3.78 -16.93 -12.57
CA LYS A 46 2.92 -15.96 -13.25
C LYS A 46 1.48 -15.98 -12.73
N ALA A 47 0.85 -14.81 -12.71
CA ALA A 47 -0.55 -14.66 -12.35
C ALA A 47 -1.48 -15.50 -13.25
N GLY A 48 -2.58 -16.00 -12.67
CA GLY A 48 -3.62 -16.78 -13.38
C GLY A 48 -3.44 -18.30 -13.35
N LYS A 49 -2.32 -18.82 -12.81
CA LYS A 49 -2.14 -20.26 -12.57
C LYS A 49 -2.74 -20.68 -11.23
N TYR A 50 -3.34 -21.87 -11.18
CA TYR A 50 -3.75 -22.50 -9.92
C TYR A 50 -2.50 -23.00 -9.18
N ALA A 51 -2.38 -22.67 -7.88
CA ALA A 51 -1.24 -23.03 -7.06
C ALA A 51 -1.69 -23.62 -5.72
N LYS A 52 -0.90 -24.58 -5.21
CA LYS A 52 -1.05 -25.13 -3.86
C LYS A 52 0.06 -24.58 -2.98
N ILE A 53 -0.31 -23.90 -1.90
CA ILE A 53 0.64 -23.31 -0.94
C ILE A 53 0.52 -24.09 0.37
N ILE A 54 1.67 -24.48 0.93
CA ILE A 54 1.76 -25.16 2.23
C ILE A 54 2.38 -24.16 3.19
N LEU A 55 1.69 -23.87 4.29
CA LEU A 55 2.15 -22.95 5.33
C LEU A 55 2.43 -23.75 6.60
N GLU A 56 3.61 -23.57 7.16
CA GLU A 56 4.02 -24.17 8.44
C GLU A 56 3.85 -23.15 9.57
N GLY A 57 3.55 -23.62 10.79
CA GLY A 57 3.42 -22.75 11.97
C GLY A 57 2.11 -21.96 12.06
N VAL A 58 1.03 -22.43 11.42
CA VAL A 58 -0.29 -21.79 11.52
C VAL A 58 -0.91 -22.08 12.90
N PRO A 59 -1.44 -21.07 13.62
CA PRO A 59 -2.11 -21.27 14.90
C PRO A 59 -3.28 -22.26 14.81
N ALA A 60 -3.42 -23.15 15.80
CA ALA A 60 -4.47 -24.17 15.79
C ALA A 60 -5.88 -23.55 15.84
N GLU A 61 -6.02 -22.38 16.46
CA GLU A 61 -7.28 -21.64 16.54
C GLU A 61 -7.80 -21.24 15.17
N PHE A 62 -6.91 -20.98 14.20
CA PHE A 62 -7.28 -20.64 12.83
C PHE A 62 -7.99 -21.81 12.15
N VAL A 63 -7.49 -23.04 12.35
CA VAL A 63 -8.08 -24.25 11.78
C VAL A 63 -9.41 -24.58 12.46
N GLN A 64 -9.48 -24.44 13.79
CA GLN A 64 -10.68 -24.76 14.57
C GLN A 64 -11.85 -23.80 14.30
N LYS A 65 -11.56 -22.52 14.06
CA LYS A 65 -12.57 -21.47 13.85
C LYS A 65 -12.72 -21.06 12.38
N PHE A 66 -12.29 -21.92 11.45
CA PHE A 66 -12.41 -21.63 10.04
C PHE A 66 -13.88 -21.63 9.60
N ASP A 67 -14.35 -20.48 9.08
CA ASP A 67 -15.67 -20.34 8.46
C ASP A 67 -15.49 -20.04 6.96
N ALA A 68 -16.13 -20.85 6.12
CA ALA A 68 -16.11 -20.70 4.67
C ALA A 68 -16.74 -19.40 4.17
N LYS A 69 -17.53 -18.71 5.00
CA LYS A 69 -18.11 -17.40 4.66
C LYS A 69 -17.08 -16.26 4.68
N THR A 70 -16.00 -16.40 5.43
CA THR A 70 -14.93 -15.41 5.51
C THR A 70 -13.79 -15.76 4.56
N PRO A 71 -13.52 -14.96 3.52
CA PRO A 71 -12.47 -15.27 2.55
C PRO A 71 -11.07 -15.13 3.17
N ILE A 72 -10.18 -16.04 2.77
CA ILE A 72 -8.75 -15.95 3.09
C ILE A 72 -8.05 -15.27 1.92
N ILE A 73 -7.34 -14.19 2.20
CA ILE A 73 -6.54 -13.45 1.22
C ILE A 73 -5.07 -13.59 1.61
N LEU A 74 -4.24 -14.02 0.67
CA LEU A 74 -2.79 -14.12 0.82
C LEU A 74 -2.15 -13.01 -0.02
N GLY A 75 -1.25 -12.24 0.59
CA GLY A 75 -0.52 -11.16 -0.07
C GLY A 75 0.98 -11.30 0.17
N GLY A 76 1.78 -11.09 -0.88
CA GLY A 76 3.23 -10.99 -0.75
C GLY A 76 3.62 -9.69 -0.06
N LEU A 77 4.48 -9.78 0.95
CA LEU A 77 5.06 -8.62 1.64
C LEU A 77 6.35 -8.22 0.95
N THR A 78 6.56 -6.91 0.79
CA THR A 78 7.84 -6.38 0.32
C THR A 78 8.84 -6.26 1.49
N PRO A 79 10.17 -6.34 1.25
CA PRO A 79 11.16 -6.23 2.32
C PRO A 79 11.05 -4.95 3.15
N THR A 80 10.51 -3.88 2.56
CA THR A 80 10.21 -2.62 3.25
C THR A 80 9.07 -2.75 4.25
N GLU A 81 8.04 -3.54 3.93
CA GLU A 81 6.82 -3.73 4.74
C GLU A 81 7.01 -4.64 5.95
N GLU A 82 8.11 -5.38 5.99
CA GLU A 82 8.48 -6.23 7.14
C GLU A 82 9.08 -5.43 8.29
N ARG A 83 9.73 -4.30 7.99
CA ARG A 83 10.41 -3.50 9.01
C ARG A 83 9.43 -2.70 9.85
N PHE A 84 9.62 -2.72 11.17
CA PHE A 84 8.92 -1.83 12.09
C PHE A 84 9.67 -0.51 12.24
N GLY A 85 8.91 0.58 12.32
CA GLY A 85 9.46 1.91 12.53
C GLY A 85 8.40 2.95 12.87
N PHE A 86 8.83 4.19 12.98
CA PHE A 86 7.91 5.32 13.05
C PHE A 86 7.44 5.67 11.65
N VAL A 87 6.13 5.58 11.44
CA VAL A 87 5.49 5.97 10.18
C VAL A 87 4.84 7.32 10.39
N GLN A 88 5.28 8.29 9.59
CA GLN A 88 4.64 9.61 9.51
C GLN A 88 3.64 9.61 8.35
N VAL A 89 2.37 9.79 8.68
CA VAL A 89 1.27 9.79 7.72
C VAL A 89 0.52 11.12 7.73
N ARG A 90 -0.18 11.42 6.65
CA ARG A 90 -1.09 12.57 6.58
C ARG A 90 -2.54 12.08 6.77
N ILE A 91 -3.10 12.31 7.95
CA ILE A 91 -4.44 11.85 8.32
C ILE A 91 -5.43 13.01 8.30
N LYS A 92 -6.65 12.75 7.85
CA LYS A 92 -7.80 13.62 8.00
C LYS A 92 -8.94 12.82 8.60
N ARG A 93 -9.71 13.44 9.49
CA ARG A 93 -10.93 12.84 10.02
C ARG A 93 -11.90 12.58 8.87
N HIS A 94 -12.50 11.39 8.85
CA HIS A 94 -13.53 11.08 7.88
C HIS A 94 -14.77 11.97 8.07
N ARG A 95 -15.37 12.46 6.99
CA ARG A 95 -16.46 13.47 7.03
C ARG A 95 -17.63 13.03 7.90
N TRP A 96 -17.99 11.74 7.85
CA TRP A 96 -19.14 11.17 8.58
C TRP A 96 -18.83 10.74 10.02
N HIS A 97 -17.58 10.80 10.46
CA HIS A 97 -17.21 10.37 11.82
C HIS A 97 -17.47 11.50 12.83
N LYS A 98 -18.50 11.39 13.67
CA LYS A 98 -18.96 12.51 14.53
C LYS A 98 -17.96 12.98 15.59
N LYS A 99 -17.03 12.13 16.05
CA LYS A 99 -16.09 12.45 17.14
C LYS A 99 -14.75 12.96 16.60
N ILE A 100 -14.12 13.89 17.31
CA ILE A 100 -12.71 14.24 17.07
C ILE A 100 -11.82 13.16 17.68
N LEU A 101 -10.72 12.84 17.00
CA LEU A 101 -9.76 11.85 17.48
C LEU A 101 -8.77 12.57 18.40
N LYS A 102 -8.49 11.96 19.55
CA LYS A 102 -7.50 12.45 20.52
C LYS A 102 -6.17 11.72 20.29
N THR A 103 -5.07 12.42 20.58
CA THR A 103 -3.75 11.80 20.60
C THR A 103 -3.63 10.75 21.71
N ASN A 104 -2.94 9.65 21.40
CA ASN A 104 -2.78 8.46 22.26
C ASN A 104 -4.09 7.69 22.53
N ASP A 105 -5.12 7.87 21.71
CA ASP A 105 -6.28 6.98 21.72
C ASP A 105 -6.03 5.80 20.75
N PRO A 106 -6.43 4.56 21.11
CA PRO A 106 -6.24 3.41 20.25
C PRO A 106 -7.04 3.54 18.96
N LEU A 107 -6.34 3.48 17.83
CA LEU A 107 -6.95 3.51 16.50
C LEU A 107 -6.51 2.29 15.70
N ILE A 108 -7.48 1.65 15.04
CA ILE A 108 -7.22 0.55 14.11
C ILE A 108 -6.88 1.16 12.75
N PHE A 109 -5.65 0.92 12.30
CA PHE A 109 -5.19 1.28 10.97
C PHE A 109 -5.29 0.08 10.05
N SER A 110 -5.77 0.31 8.83
CA SER A 110 -5.69 -0.63 7.73
C SER A 110 -4.67 -0.10 6.74
N LEU A 111 -3.44 -0.64 6.77
CA LEU A 111 -2.33 -0.21 5.92
C LEU A 111 -1.78 -1.41 5.15
N GLY A 112 -1.91 -1.37 3.82
CA GLY A 112 -1.60 -2.50 2.96
C GLY A 112 -2.42 -3.74 3.34
N TRP A 113 -1.74 -4.87 3.57
CA TRP A 113 -2.36 -6.14 3.97
C TRP A 113 -2.66 -6.24 5.47
N ARG A 114 -2.18 -5.30 6.29
CA ARG A 114 -2.21 -5.41 7.75
C ARG A 114 -3.27 -4.48 8.34
N ARG A 115 -4.09 -5.06 9.22
CA ARG A 115 -4.97 -4.32 10.13
C ARG A 115 -4.40 -4.43 11.52
N PHE A 116 -4.06 -3.31 12.16
CA PHE A 116 -3.45 -3.31 13.48
C PHE A 116 -3.90 -2.10 14.29
N GLN A 117 -3.90 -2.26 15.61
CA GLN A 117 -4.21 -1.19 16.55
C GLN A 117 -2.91 -0.51 16.98
N THR A 118 -2.87 0.83 16.93
CA THR A 118 -1.73 1.62 17.41
C THR A 118 -2.23 2.92 18.06
N LEU A 119 -1.31 3.66 18.68
CA LEU A 119 -1.58 4.91 19.38
C LEU A 119 -0.93 6.07 18.61
N PRO A 120 -1.67 6.77 17.74
CA PRO A 120 -1.12 7.84 16.94
C PRO A 120 -0.93 9.13 17.75
N VAL A 121 0.18 9.80 17.47
CA VAL A 121 0.48 11.16 17.92
C VAL A 121 0.23 12.14 16.78
N TYR A 122 -0.67 13.10 16.99
CA TYR A 122 -1.01 14.08 15.97
C TYR A 122 -0.10 15.31 16.08
N SER A 123 0.27 15.88 14.94
CA SER A 123 1.11 17.06 14.83
C SER A 123 0.73 17.89 13.60
N ILE A 124 1.08 19.18 13.63
CA ILE A 124 0.93 20.09 12.50
C ILE A 124 2.26 20.81 12.27
N SER A 125 2.63 20.97 11.01
CA SER A 125 3.79 21.80 10.65
C SER A 125 3.39 23.26 10.77
N ASP A 126 3.89 23.95 11.79
CA ASP A 126 3.76 25.41 11.88
C ASP A 126 4.79 26.01 10.92
N SER A 127 4.32 26.76 9.91
CA SER A 127 5.16 27.49 8.93
C SER A 127 6.35 26.70 8.31
N ARG A 128 6.24 25.36 8.24
CA ARG A 128 7.28 24.41 7.80
C ARG A 128 8.60 24.45 8.61
N THR A 129 8.63 25.11 9.76
CA THR A 129 9.82 25.21 10.61
C THR A 129 9.83 24.17 11.73
N ARG A 130 8.65 23.83 12.29
CA ARG A 130 8.53 22.87 13.39
C ARG A 130 7.25 22.05 13.31
N ASN A 131 7.36 20.76 13.65
CA ASN A 131 6.20 19.90 13.91
C ASN A 131 5.73 20.11 15.35
N ARG A 132 4.59 20.79 15.52
CA ARG A 132 3.96 21.01 16.83
C ARG A 132 2.94 19.91 17.10
N MET A 133 3.02 19.27 18.27
CA MET A 133 2.06 18.27 18.71
C MET A 133 0.66 18.89 18.94
N LEU A 134 -0.38 18.18 18.50
CA LEU A 134 -1.79 18.51 18.73
C LEU A 134 -2.38 17.56 19.78
N LYS A 135 -3.36 18.03 20.56
CA LYS A 135 -4.12 17.17 21.48
C LYS A 135 -5.25 16.43 20.76
N TYR A 136 -5.82 17.06 19.72
CA TYR A 136 -6.95 16.56 18.95
C TYR A 136 -6.72 16.80 17.45
N THR A 137 -7.32 15.96 16.61
CA THR A 137 -7.32 16.17 15.15
C THR A 137 -8.19 17.37 14.76
N PRO A 138 -7.73 18.25 13.85
CA PRO A 138 -8.56 19.33 13.32
C PRO A 138 -9.73 18.78 12.49
N GLU A 139 -10.88 19.46 12.50
CA GLU A 139 -12.12 18.89 11.94
C GLU A 139 -12.16 18.80 10.41
N HIS A 140 -11.56 19.77 9.72
CA HIS A 140 -11.63 19.91 8.27
C HIS A 140 -10.25 20.01 7.60
N MET A 141 -9.16 19.81 8.35
CA MET A 141 -7.78 19.94 7.88
C MET A 141 -7.04 18.60 7.94
N HIS A 142 -6.02 18.45 7.10
CA HIS A 142 -5.06 17.37 7.22
C HIS A 142 -4.07 17.68 8.35
N CYS A 143 -3.78 16.68 9.18
CA CYS A 143 -2.72 16.73 10.18
C CYS A 143 -1.71 15.60 9.91
N PHE A 144 -0.51 15.74 10.44
CA PHE A 144 0.45 14.65 10.46
C PHE A 144 0.16 13.74 11.65
N GLY A 145 0.12 12.43 11.43
CA GLY A 145 0.07 11.42 12.48
C GLY A 145 1.38 10.65 12.48
N THR A 146 1.99 10.48 13.65
CA THR A 146 3.15 9.62 13.83
C THR A 146 2.76 8.46 14.73
N PHE A 147 3.00 7.23 14.29
CA PHE A 147 2.77 6.04 15.10
C PHE A 147 3.86 5.00 14.83
N THR A 148 4.01 4.05 15.76
CA THR A 148 4.87 2.88 15.58
C THR A 148 4.11 1.78 14.87
N GLY A 149 4.65 1.29 13.77
CA GLY A 149 4.02 0.25 12.97
C GLY A 149 4.92 -0.28 11.85
N PRO A 150 4.40 -1.21 11.05
CA PRO A 150 5.11 -1.69 9.88
C PRO A 150 5.28 -0.59 8.83
N SER A 151 6.49 -0.46 8.29
CA SER A 151 6.89 0.59 7.35
C SER A 151 6.32 0.31 5.96
N SER A 152 5.30 1.04 5.53
CA SER A 152 4.83 0.98 4.14
C SER A 152 5.57 1.97 3.24
N ARG A 153 5.56 1.73 1.93
CA ARG A 153 6.06 2.73 0.96
C ARG A 153 5.33 4.08 1.13
N PRO A 154 6.04 5.23 1.04
CA PRO A 154 5.52 6.53 1.51
C PRO A 154 4.29 7.07 0.77
N THR A 155 4.10 6.72 -0.51
CA THR A 155 3.03 7.27 -1.36
C THR A 155 1.78 6.40 -1.42
N ARG A 156 1.71 5.32 -0.62
CA ARG A 156 0.53 4.46 -0.61
C ARG A 156 -0.61 5.12 0.15
N ALA A 157 -1.59 5.65 -0.57
CA ALA A 157 -2.86 6.03 0.00
C ALA A 157 -3.71 4.77 0.27
N SER A 158 -4.27 4.68 1.47
CA SER A 158 -5.37 3.80 1.84
C SER A 158 -6.63 4.62 2.01
#